data_AF-A0A924FLL5-F1
#
_entry.id   AF-A0A924FLL5-F1
#
_cell.length_a   1.000
_cell.length_b   1.000
_cell.length_c   1.000
_cell.angle_alpha   90.00
_cell.angle_beta   90.00
_cell.angle_gamma   90.00
#
_symmetry.space_group_name_H-M   'P 1'
#
loop_
_entity.id
_entity.type
_entity.pdbx_description
1 polymer ?
#
loop_
_entity_poly.entity_id
_entity_poly.type
_entity_poly.pdbx_seq_one_letter_code
_entity_poly.pdbx_strand_id
1 'polypeptide(L)'
;MWFTRISIGNPVLATMMMVAFVVLGLFSYQRLRVDQFPDVTFPVVVVQTDYPGASPETVESDISRKVEEAVNTISGISSLTSRSYEGSSVVIIEFDLTVDPAQAAQDVREKVALIKSAFRKEVKEPRVTRYDPADQPIFSISVANEPGGRQRSLRELTTIADQVVKKRLENARGVGSVALVGGVKREVDIYVKPNEMEALGIGVDQVIRAIKSENQELPTGAIRSQASEKVVQIQGRIKNPEDFARIIVAR
;
A
#
# COMPACT_ATOMS: atom_id res chain seq x y z
N MET A 1 -32.26 55.92 15.90
CA MET A 1 -31.07 55.29 15.28
C MET A 1 -30.06 56.36 14.92
N TRP A 2 -28.93 56.40 15.63
CA TRP A 2 -27.87 57.41 15.45
C TRP A 2 -27.20 57.29 14.07
N PHE A 3 -26.91 56.08 13.61
CA PHE A 3 -26.38 55.79 12.26
C PHE A 3 -27.28 56.35 11.15
N THR A 4 -28.59 56.16 11.23
CA THR A 4 -29.55 56.68 10.24
C THR A 4 -29.56 58.21 10.19
N ARG A 5 -29.44 58.87 11.34
CA ARG A 5 -29.46 60.34 11.42
C ARG A 5 -28.19 60.96 10.83
N ILE A 6 -27.03 60.32 11.01
CA ILE A 6 -25.74 60.72 10.41
C ILE A 6 -25.69 60.44 8.90
N SER A 7 -26.21 59.30 8.45
CA SER A 7 -26.23 58.96 7.02
C SER A 7 -27.19 59.84 6.21
N ILE A 8 -28.33 60.26 6.79
CA ILE A 8 -29.27 61.19 6.14
C ILE A 8 -28.75 62.63 6.17
N GLY A 9 -28.09 63.05 7.26
CA GLY A 9 -27.54 64.40 7.38
C GLY A 9 -26.32 64.67 6.50
N ASN A 10 -25.60 63.63 6.07
CA ASN A 10 -24.40 63.74 5.22
C ASN A 10 -24.44 62.72 4.06
N PRO A 11 -25.28 62.94 3.02
CA PRO A 11 -25.47 61.99 1.93
C PRO A 11 -24.19 61.72 1.11
N VAL A 12 -23.30 62.72 1.01
CA VAL A 12 -22.01 62.58 0.33
C VAL A 12 -21.06 61.66 1.11
N LEU A 13 -21.02 61.78 2.44
CA LEU A 13 -20.17 60.92 3.27
C LEU A 13 -20.63 59.46 3.21
N ALA A 14 -21.95 59.23 3.27
CA ALA A 14 -22.52 57.88 3.17
C ALA A 14 -22.23 57.22 1.81
N THR A 15 -22.36 57.97 0.71
CA THR A 15 -22.07 57.46 -0.65
C THR A 15 -20.59 57.19 -0.87
N MET A 16 -19.69 58.08 -0.44
CA MET A 16 -18.24 57.84 -0.56
C MET A 16 -17.77 56.63 0.26
N MET A 17 -18.32 56.44 1.46
CA MET A 17 -18.01 55.26 2.29
C MET A 17 -18.50 53.96 1.64
N MET A 18 -19.69 53.99 1.03
CA MET A 18 -20.21 52.83 0.30
C MET A 18 -19.36 52.51 -0.94
N VAL A 19 -18.93 53.52 -1.71
CA VAL A 19 -18.02 53.35 -2.84
C VAL A 19 -16.67 52.80 -2.38
N ALA A 20 -16.14 53.27 -1.25
CA ALA A 20 -14.90 52.75 -0.69
C ALA A 20 -14.99 51.25 -0.35
N PHE A 21 -16.09 50.79 0.25
CA PHE A 21 -16.33 49.37 0.51
C PHE A 21 -16.51 48.56 -0.78
N VAL A 22 -17.17 49.10 -1.80
CA VAL A 22 -17.33 48.42 -3.10
C VAL A 22 -15.97 48.24 -3.77
N VAL A 23 -15.12 49.27 -3.79
CA VAL A 23 -13.77 49.18 -4.38
C VAL A 23 -12.88 48.20 -3.61
N LEU A 24 -12.90 48.25 -2.28
CA LEU A 24 -12.18 47.28 -1.43
C LEU A 24 -12.69 45.85 -1.63
N GLY A 25 -14.01 45.67 -1.76
CA GLY A 25 -14.65 44.40 -2.02
C GLY A 25 -14.25 43.83 -3.39
N LEU A 26 -14.27 44.66 -4.45
CA LEU A 26 -13.87 44.25 -5.80
C LEU A 26 -12.41 43.79 -5.84
N PHE A 27 -11.53 44.54 -5.17
CA PHE A 27 -10.11 44.21 -5.08
C PHE A 27 -9.85 42.94 -4.26
N SER A 28 -10.60 42.73 -3.18
CA SER A 28 -10.50 41.53 -2.34
C SER A 28 -11.03 40.30 -3.06
N TYR A 29 -12.13 40.43 -3.81
CA TYR A 29 -12.71 39.34 -4.61
C TYR A 29 -11.76 38.86 -5.70
N GLN A 30 -11.09 39.77 -6.41
CA GLN A 30 -10.09 39.42 -7.43
C GLN A 30 -8.85 38.74 -6.84
N ARG A 31 -8.55 38.94 -5.55
CA ARG A 31 -7.42 38.31 -4.85
C ARG A 31 -7.78 37.01 -4.13
N LEU A 32 -9.08 36.70 -4.03
CA LEU A 32 -9.52 35.48 -3.36
C LEU A 32 -9.12 34.29 -4.22
N ARG A 33 -8.21 33.47 -3.71
CA ARG A 33 -7.82 32.22 -4.36
C ARG A 33 -8.99 31.24 -4.23
N VAL A 34 -9.53 30.82 -5.37
CA VAL A 34 -10.49 29.72 -5.42
C VAL A 34 -9.70 28.45 -5.59
N ASP A 35 -9.76 27.57 -4.59
CA ASP A 35 -9.20 26.23 -4.68
C ASP A 35 -10.32 25.25 -5.04
N GLN A 36 -10.10 24.38 -6.03
CA GLN A 36 -11.07 23.33 -6.39
C GLN A 36 -11.10 22.21 -5.35
N PHE A 37 -9.99 22.04 -4.61
CA PHE A 37 -9.86 21.05 -3.55
C PHE A 37 -9.33 21.73 -2.29
N PRO A 38 -10.21 22.20 -1.37
CA PRO A 38 -9.74 22.76 -0.11
C PRO A 38 -8.92 21.70 0.64
N ASP A 39 -7.89 22.13 1.35
CA ASP A 39 -7.05 21.26 2.18
C ASP A 39 -7.85 20.81 3.42
N VAL A 40 -8.68 19.79 3.23
CA VAL A 40 -9.41 19.09 4.29
C VAL A 40 -8.79 17.72 4.47
N THR A 41 -8.02 17.58 5.55
CA THR A 41 -7.41 16.30 5.91
C THR A 41 -8.42 15.47 6.70
N PHE A 42 -8.99 14.44 6.07
CA PHE A 42 -9.82 13.46 6.77
C PHE A 42 -8.92 12.47 7.50
N PRO A 43 -9.01 12.32 8.84
CA PRO A 43 -8.18 11.38 9.58
C PRO A 43 -8.73 9.97 9.40
N VAL A 44 -8.47 9.38 8.22
CA VAL A 44 -8.83 8.02 7.87
C VAL A 44 -7.57 7.16 7.78
N VAL A 45 -7.58 6.05 8.51
CA VAL A 45 -6.48 5.09 8.56
C VAL A 45 -6.97 3.76 8.01
N VAL A 46 -6.22 3.19 7.07
CA VAL A 46 -6.51 1.91 6.45
C VAL A 46 -5.46 0.90 6.90
N VAL A 47 -5.93 -0.21 7.46
CA VAL A 47 -5.10 -1.37 7.80
C VAL A 47 -5.39 -2.47 6.80
N GLN A 48 -4.39 -2.81 5.99
CA GLN A 48 -4.48 -3.91 5.02
C GLN A 48 -3.61 -5.07 5.48
N THR A 49 -4.18 -6.27 5.55
CA THR A 49 -3.46 -7.48 5.93
C THR A 49 -3.70 -8.57 4.91
N ASP A 50 -2.63 -9.16 4.37
CA ASP A 50 -2.73 -10.21 3.36
C ASP A 50 -2.61 -11.60 4.02
N TYR A 51 -3.50 -12.52 3.68
CA TYR A 51 -3.49 -13.91 4.15
C TYR A 51 -3.73 -14.87 2.98
N PRO A 52 -2.71 -15.09 2.14
CA PRO A 52 -2.86 -15.82 0.88
C PRO A 52 -3.42 -17.23 1.09
N GLY A 53 -4.45 -17.59 0.31
CA GLY A 53 -5.08 -18.91 0.35
C GLY A 53 -6.14 -19.12 1.43
N ALA A 54 -6.50 -18.08 2.19
CA ALA A 54 -7.59 -18.13 3.17
C ALA A 54 -8.94 -17.71 2.55
N SER A 55 -10.02 -18.39 2.95
CA SER A 55 -11.39 -18.01 2.56
C SER A 55 -11.81 -16.70 3.26
N PRO A 56 -12.78 -15.95 2.72
CA PRO A 56 -13.27 -14.71 3.34
C PRO A 56 -13.69 -14.87 4.81
N GLU A 57 -14.34 -15.99 5.17
CA GLU A 57 -14.79 -16.29 6.53
C GLU A 57 -13.60 -16.55 7.46
N THR A 58 -12.57 -17.22 6.95
CA THR A 58 -11.33 -17.45 7.69
C THR A 58 -10.59 -16.13 7.91
N VAL A 59 -10.52 -15.28 6.88
CA VAL A 59 -9.93 -13.94 6.97
C VAL A 59 -10.67 -13.06 7.98
N GLU A 60 -11.99 -13.09 7.99
CA GLU A 60 -12.80 -12.33 8.95
C GLU A 60 -12.47 -12.73 10.39
N SER A 61 -12.50 -14.03 10.68
CA SER A 61 -12.35 -14.58 12.03
C SER A 61 -10.91 -14.55 12.55
N ASP A 62 -9.92 -14.84 11.70
CA ASP A 62 -8.50 -14.88 12.08
C ASP A 62 -7.82 -13.50 12.00
N ILE A 63 -8.37 -12.53 11.25
CA ILE A 63 -7.73 -11.22 11.02
C ILE A 63 -8.68 -10.07 11.32
N SER A 64 -9.73 -9.85 10.52
CA SER A 64 -10.53 -8.62 10.56
C SER A 64 -11.06 -8.36 11.97
N ARG A 65 -11.67 -9.37 12.61
CA ARG A 65 -12.22 -9.28 13.96
C ARG A 65 -11.17 -8.95 15.01
N LYS A 66 -9.99 -9.58 14.94
CA LYS A 66 -8.88 -9.31 15.88
C LYS A 66 -8.34 -7.89 15.72
N VAL A 67 -8.23 -7.41 14.49
CA VAL A 67 -7.81 -6.04 14.20
C VAL A 67 -8.83 -5.06 14.73
N GLU A 68 -10.12 -5.27 14.45
CA GLU A 68 -11.22 -4.44 14.95
C GLU A 68 -11.21 -4.35 16.48
N GLU A 69 -11.16 -5.49 17.18
CA GLU A 69 -11.14 -5.52 18.65
C GLU A 69 -9.94 -4.75 19.24
N ALA A 70 -8.78 -4.82 18.60
CA ALA A 70 -7.58 -4.11 19.06
C ALA A 70 -7.69 -2.59 18.84
N VAL A 71 -8.15 -2.16 17.66
CA VAL A 71 -8.23 -0.73 17.30
C VAL A 71 -9.41 -0.04 17.95
N ASN A 72 -10.49 -0.75 18.29
CA ASN A 72 -11.66 -0.19 18.97
C ASN A 72 -11.34 0.36 20.38
N THR A 73 -10.14 0.11 20.89
CA THR A 73 -9.65 0.71 22.16
C THR A 73 -9.09 2.13 22.01
N ILE A 74 -8.95 2.62 20.78
CA ILE A 74 -8.42 3.97 20.49
C ILE A 74 -9.57 4.98 20.62
N SER A 75 -9.29 6.12 21.25
CA SER A 75 -10.27 7.21 21.41
C SER A 75 -10.37 8.07 20.15
N GLY A 76 -11.56 8.63 19.89
CA GLY A 76 -11.80 9.52 18.75
C GLY A 76 -12.08 8.79 17.42
N ILE A 77 -12.39 7.49 17.47
CA ILE A 77 -12.92 6.76 16.31
C ILE A 77 -14.39 7.16 16.12
N SER A 78 -14.71 7.67 14.94
CA SER A 78 -16.06 8.00 14.51
C SER A 78 -16.75 6.78 13.89
N SER A 79 -16.06 6.08 12.99
CA SER A 79 -16.59 4.88 12.33
C SER A 79 -15.48 3.84 12.09
N LEU A 80 -15.86 2.55 12.15
CA LEU A 80 -14.98 1.41 11.92
C LEU A 80 -15.69 0.47 10.94
N THR A 81 -15.08 0.21 9.79
CA THR A 81 -15.61 -0.70 8.77
C THR A 81 -14.55 -1.67 8.30
N SER A 82 -14.84 -2.97 8.30
CA SER A 82 -13.96 -3.99 7.73
C SER A 82 -14.56 -4.63 6.49
N ARG A 83 -13.68 -5.09 5.60
CA ARG A 83 -14.02 -5.85 4.41
C ARG A 83 -13.04 -7.02 4.31
N SER A 84 -13.59 -8.23 4.37
CA SER A 84 -12.84 -9.47 4.23
C SER A 84 -13.03 -10.01 2.81
N TYR A 85 -11.93 -10.13 2.08
CA TYR A 85 -11.88 -10.74 0.77
C TYR A 85 -11.11 -12.06 0.84
N GLU A 86 -11.20 -12.87 -0.20
CA GLU A 86 -10.32 -14.02 -0.33
C GLU A 86 -8.86 -13.55 -0.33
N GLY A 87 -8.06 -14.12 0.55
CA GLY A 87 -6.64 -13.78 0.63
C GLY A 87 -6.27 -12.43 1.26
N SER A 88 -7.22 -11.56 1.64
CA SER A 88 -6.91 -10.23 2.18
C SER A 88 -8.02 -9.60 3.03
N SER A 89 -7.62 -8.87 4.06
CA SER A 89 -8.49 -8.07 4.94
C SER A 89 -8.16 -6.59 4.80
N VAL A 90 -9.20 -5.76 4.71
CA VAL A 90 -9.09 -4.29 4.70
C VAL A 90 -9.96 -3.74 5.82
N VAL A 91 -9.34 -3.08 6.79
CA VAL A 91 -10.03 -2.39 7.89
C VAL A 91 -9.85 -0.89 7.70
N ILE A 92 -10.95 -0.16 7.62
CA ILE A 92 -11.03 1.28 7.42
C ILE A 92 -11.50 1.90 8.74
N ILE A 93 -10.68 2.81 9.28
CA ILE A 93 -10.89 3.46 10.56
C ILE A 93 -11.01 4.95 10.29
N GLU A 94 -12.16 5.52 10.58
CA GLU A 94 -12.45 6.94 10.45
C GLU A 94 -12.43 7.58 11.83
N PHE A 95 -11.62 8.62 12.00
CA PHE A 95 -11.55 9.38 13.24
C PHE A 95 -12.33 10.70 13.14
N ASP A 96 -12.61 11.31 14.29
CA ASP A 96 -13.16 12.66 14.33
C ASP A 96 -12.19 13.68 13.72
N LEU A 97 -12.73 14.71 13.05
CA LEU A 97 -11.93 15.76 12.38
C LEU A 97 -10.99 16.55 13.31
N THR A 98 -11.15 16.41 14.62
CA THR A 98 -10.29 17.04 15.64
C THR A 98 -8.99 16.26 15.90
N VAL A 99 -8.90 15.02 15.41
CA VAL A 99 -7.75 14.14 15.61
C VAL A 99 -6.70 14.37 14.52
N ASP A 100 -5.44 14.47 14.93
CA ASP A 100 -4.31 14.54 14.00
C ASP A 100 -4.17 13.19 13.23
N PRO A 101 -4.24 13.19 11.89
CA PRO A 101 -4.11 11.97 11.09
C PRO A 101 -2.81 11.20 11.33
N ALA A 102 -1.70 11.89 11.61
CA ALA A 102 -0.41 11.27 11.88
C ALA A 102 -0.42 10.56 13.24
N GLN A 103 -1.03 11.17 14.27
CA GLN A 103 -1.21 10.55 15.57
C GLN A 103 -2.14 9.34 15.47
N ALA A 104 -3.28 9.47 14.78
CA ALA A 104 -4.22 8.38 14.56
C ALA A 104 -3.55 7.17 13.92
N ALA A 105 -2.73 7.37 12.89
CA ALA A 105 -2.01 6.29 12.23
C ALA A 105 -0.95 5.63 13.12
N GLN A 106 -0.32 6.41 14.00
CA GLN A 106 0.63 5.89 14.98
C GLN A 106 -0.08 5.04 16.04
N ASP A 107 -1.19 5.52 16.59
CA ASP A 107 -1.99 4.80 17.58
C ASP A 107 -2.51 3.47 17.01
N VAL A 108 -3.03 3.49 15.77
CA VAL A 108 -3.45 2.28 15.07
C VAL A 108 -2.29 1.31 14.88
N ARG A 109 -1.12 1.80 14.46
CA ARG A 109 0.07 0.96 14.28
C ARG A 109 0.51 0.30 15.58
N GLU A 110 0.45 1.02 16.69
CA GLU A 110 0.78 0.48 18.01
C GLU A 110 -0.19 -0.63 18.43
N LYS A 111 -1.51 -0.42 18.29
CA LYS A 111 -2.51 -1.46 18.60
C LYS A 111 -2.40 -2.69 17.72
N VAL A 112 -2.19 -2.49 16.42
CA VAL A 112 -2.01 -3.60 15.46
C VAL A 112 -0.71 -4.36 15.72
N ALA A 113 0.35 -3.68 16.16
CA ALA A 113 1.61 -4.34 16.51
C ALA A 113 1.47 -5.30 17.71
N LEU A 114 0.61 -4.99 18.68
CA LEU A 114 0.37 -5.85 19.85
C LEU A 114 -0.29 -7.19 19.49
N ILE A 115 -1.16 -7.19 18.47
CA ILE A 115 -1.85 -8.41 18.02
C ILE A 115 -1.09 -9.15 16.91
N LYS A 116 0.03 -8.62 16.44
CA LYS A 116 0.84 -9.23 15.38
C LYS A 116 1.24 -10.68 15.71
N SER A 117 1.55 -10.97 16.98
CA SER A 117 1.90 -12.33 17.43
C SER A 117 0.69 -13.26 17.57
N ALA A 118 -0.54 -12.72 17.59
CA ALA A 118 -1.76 -13.51 17.65
C ALA A 118 -2.18 -14.05 16.28
N PHE A 119 -1.60 -13.53 15.19
CA PHE A 119 -1.83 -14.05 13.85
C PHE A 119 -1.08 -15.36 13.60
N ARG A 120 -1.58 -16.14 12.65
CA ARG A 120 -0.89 -17.35 12.17
C ARG A 120 0.36 -16.97 11.38
N LYS A 121 1.30 -17.91 11.24
CA LYS A 121 2.61 -17.68 10.59
C LYS A 121 2.49 -17.35 9.09
N GLU A 122 1.39 -17.75 8.49
CA GLU A 122 1.09 -17.57 7.07
C GLU A 122 0.59 -16.15 6.76
N VAL A 123 0.09 -15.43 7.77
CA VAL A 123 -0.43 -14.06 7.65
C VAL A 123 0.74 -13.10 7.43
N LYS A 124 0.62 -12.23 6.44
CA LYS A 124 1.61 -11.18 6.16
C LYS A 124 1.47 -10.05 7.16
N GLU A 125 2.54 -9.27 7.29
CA GLU A 125 2.54 -8.12 8.20
C GLU A 125 1.46 -7.11 7.78
N PRO A 126 0.60 -6.67 8.71
CA PRO A 126 -0.38 -5.62 8.43
C PRO A 126 0.31 -4.33 7.99
N ARG A 127 -0.18 -3.73 6.91
CA ARG A 127 0.25 -2.42 6.45
C ARG A 127 -0.75 -1.38 6.93
N VAL A 128 -0.26 -0.38 7.65
CA VAL A 128 -1.05 0.76 8.12
C VAL A 128 -0.74 1.97 7.25
N THR A 129 -1.71 2.41 6.47
CA THR A 129 -1.61 3.54 5.55
C THR A 129 -2.63 4.61 5.93
N ARG A 130 -2.25 5.87 5.81
CA ARG A 130 -3.18 7.00 5.93
C ARG A 130 -3.85 7.21 4.59
N TYR A 131 -5.14 7.50 4.60
CA TYR A 131 -5.83 7.92 3.40
C TYR A 131 -5.59 9.43 3.20
N ASP A 132 -5.10 9.79 2.03
CA ASP A 132 -4.93 11.19 1.63
C ASP A 132 -5.79 11.46 0.38
N PRO A 133 -6.78 12.38 0.44
CA PRO A 133 -7.52 12.81 -0.74
C PRO A 133 -6.64 13.34 -1.88
N ALA A 134 -5.43 13.83 -1.56
CA ALA A 134 -4.46 14.30 -2.54
C ALA A 134 -3.72 13.17 -3.28
N ASP A 135 -3.80 11.92 -2.81
CA ASP A 135 -3.19 10.74 -3.47
C ASP A 135 -3.95 10.30 -4.75
N GLN A 136 -4.86 11.13 -5.27
CA GLN A 136 -5.57 10.84 -6.51
C GLN A 136 -4.61 10.76 -7.70
N PRO A 137 -4.72 9.72 -8.57
CA PRO A 137 -3.87 9.62 -9.75
C PRO A 137 -4.04 10.81 -10.70
N ILE A 138 -2.95 11.52 -10.96
CA ILE A 138 -2.93 12.68 -11.87
C ILE A 138 -2.82 12.20 -13.34
N PHE A 139 -2.08 11.11 -13.59
CA PHE A 139 -1.87 10.55 -14.92
C PHE A 139 -2.04 9.03 -14.92
N SER A 140 -2.72 8.52 -15.95
CA SER A 140 -2.86 7.09 -16.22
C SER A 140 -2.17 6.75 -17.53
N ILE A 141 -1.25 5.79 -17.50
CA ILE A 141 -0.49 5.35 -18.67
C ILE A 141 -0.81 3.88 -18.93
N SER A 142 -1.13 3.54 -20.18
CA SER A 142 -1.31 2.16 -20.62
C SER A 142 -0.09 1.72 -21.43
N VAL A 143 0.39 0.51 -21.17
CA VAL A 143 1.52 -0.10 -21.89
C VAL A 143 0.97 -1.18 -22.81
N ALA A 144 1.12 -0.95 -24.12
CA ALA A 144 0.66 -1.88 -25.16
C ALA A 144 1.79 -2.16 -26.17
N ASN A 145 1.63 -3.25 -26.93
CA ASN A 145 2.50 -3.54 -28.07
C ASN A 145 2.25 -2.53 -29.19
N GLU A 146 3.32 -2.13 -29.86
CA GLU A 146 3.25 -1.25 -31.03
C GLU A 146 2.62 -1.99 -32.23
N PRO A 147 1.69 -1.37 -32.97
CA PRO A 147 1.13 -1.95 -34.19
C PRO A 147 2.24 -2.16 -35.23
N GLY A 148 2.50 -3.41 -35.63
CA GLY A 148 3.54 -3.76 -36.61
C GLY A 148 4.95 -3.98 -36.04
N GLY A 149 5.12 -3.82 -34.72
CA GLY A 149 6.37 -4.09 -34.03
C GLY A 149 6.52 -5.53 -33.53
N ARG A 150 7.61 -5.82 -32.81
CA ARG A 150 7.81 -7.11 -32.13
C ARG A 150 6.73 -7.29 -31.06
N GLN A 151 5.86 -8.27 -31.27
CA GLN A 151 4.85 -8.71 -30.30
C GLN A 151 5.55 -9.24 -29.04
N ARG A 152 5.51 -8.48 -27.95
CA ARG A 152 5.99 -8.93 -26.64
C ARG A 152 4.86 -9.62 -25.90
N SER A 153 5.21 -10.63 -25.10
CA SER A 153 4.23 -11.27 -24.21
C SER A 153 3.76 -10.29 -23.13
N LEU A 154 2.55 -10.48 -22.59
CA LEU A 154 2.04 -9.65 -21.49
C LEU A 154 2.99 -9.65 -20.27
N ARG A 155 3.67 -10.78 -20.01
CA ARG A 155 4.69 -10.89 -18.96
C ARG A 155 5.89 -9.97 -19.21
N GLU A 156 6.37 -9.91 -20.45
CA GLU A 156 7.47 -9.01 -20.82
C GLU A 156 7.05 -7.54 -20.72
N LEU A 157 5.85 -7.20 -21.20
CA LEU A 157 5.30 -5.85 -21.04
C LEU A 157 5.15 -5.46 -19.57
N THR A 158 4.66 -6.37 -18.74
CA THR A 158 4.56 -6.17 -17.28
C THR A 158 5.93 -5.95 -16.67
N THR A 159 6.94 -6.72 -17.08
CA THR A 159 8.32 -6.59 -16.58
C THR A 159 8.91 -5.23 -16.97
N ILE A 160 8.70 -4.78 -18.21
CA ILE A 160 9.14 -3.46 -18.68
C ILE A 160 8.41 -2.34 -17.92
N ALA A 161 7.09 -2.48 -17.73
CA ALA A 161 6.28 -1.51 -17.00
C ALA A 161 6.75 -1.39 -15.54
N ASP A 162 6.98 -2.51 -14.85
CA ASP A 162 7.36 -2.53 -13.44
C ASP A 162 8.84 -2.15 -13.21
N GLN A 163 9.77 -2.68 -14.01
CA GLN A 163 11.19 -2.51 -13.76
C GLN A 163 11.79 -1.26 -14.40
N VAL A 164 11.19 -0.76 -15.49
CA VAL A 164 11.73 0.36 -16.26
C VAL A 164 10.83 1.59 -16.15
N VAL A 165 9.56 1.46 -16.55
CA VAL A 165 8.65 2.63 -16.64
C VAL A 165 8.34 3.15 -15.24
N LYS A 166 7.85 2.29 -14.35
CA LYS A 166 7.50 2.63 -12.97
C LYS A 166 8.69 3.26 -12.24
N LYS A 167 9.86 2.61 -12.22
CA LYS A 167 11.06 3.15 -11.56
C LYS A 167 11.51 4.50 -12.12
N ARG A 168 11.35 4.73 -13.43
CA ARG A 168 11.69 6.04 -14.04
C ARG A 168 10.72 7.14 -13.62
N LEU A 169 9.43 6.82 -13.52
CA LEU A 169 8.41 7.76 -13.07
C LEU A 169 8.55 8.06 -11.58
N GLU A 170 8.80 7.04 -10.73
CA GLU A 170 9.05 7.22 -9.30
C GLU A 170 10.25 8.13 -9.00
N ASN A 171 11.27 8.13 -9.87
CA ASN A 171 12.44 9.00 -9.73
C ASN A 171 12.21 10.46 -10.20
N ALA A 172 11.06 10.76 -10.82
CA ALA A 172 10.76 12.11 -11.27
C ALA A 172 10.39 13.01 -10.08
N ARG A 173 10.87 14.26 -10.10
CA ARG A 173 10.57 15.24 -9.03
C ARG A 173 9.06 15.52 -8.97
N GLY A 174 8.49 15.39 -7.78
CA GLY A 174 7.06 15.63 -7.53
C GLY A 174 6.16 14.40 -7.65
N VAL A 175 6.71 13.21 -7.90
CA VAL A 175 5.93 11.95 -7.91
C VAL A 175 5.92 11.34 -6.51
N GLY A 176 4.73 11.18 -5.92
CA GLY A 176 4.54 10.55 -4.61
C GLY A 176 4.51 9.02 -4.68
N SER A 177 3.75 8.45 -5.62
CA SER A 177 3.69 7.01 -5.84
C SER A 177 3.31 6.66 -7.29
N VAL A 178 3.67 5.44 -7.72
CA VAL A 178 3.25 4.89 -9.02
C VAL A 178 2.68 3.50 -8.80
N ALA A 179 1.37 3.35 -9.04
CA ALA A 179 0.70 2.07 -8.97
C ALA A 179 0.69 1.38 -10.35
N LEU A 180 1.14 0.11 -10.39
CA LEU A 180 0.99 -0.73 -11.58
C LEU A 180 -0.35 -1.46 -11.46
N VAL A 181 -1.27 -1.17 -12.38
CA VAL A 181 -2.60 -1.79 -12.44
C VAL A 181 -2.64 -2.78 -13.59
N GLY A 182 -3.00 -4.03 -13.28
CA GLY A 182 -2.91 -5.12 -14.23
C GLY A 182 -1.46 -5.55 -14.46
N GLY A 183 -1.25 -6.84 -14.68
CA GLY A 183 0.07 -7.36 -14.93
C GLY A 183 0.15 -8.85 -14.64
N VAL A 184 0.97 -9.54 -15.44
CA VAL A 184 1.27 -10.95 -15.23
C VAL A 184 2.63 -11.04 -14.58
N LYS A 185 2.65 -11.37 -13.28
CA LYS A 185 3.89 -11.58 -12.54
C LYS A 185 4.57 -12.85 -13.04
N ARG A 186 5.90 -12.89 -12.96
CA ARG A 186 6.64 -14.11 -13.22
C ARG A 186 6.54 -15.01 -11.98
N GLU A 187 5.88 -16.14 -12.15
CA GLU A 187 5.83 -17.22 -11.16
C GLU A 187 6.35 -18.53 -11.76
N VAL A 188 6.69 -19.46 -10.88
CA VAL A 188 7.12 -20.82 -11.24
C VAL A 188 6.16 -21.77 -10.54
N ASP A 189 5.23 -22.32 -11.31
CA ASP A 189 4.26 -23.28 -10.79
C ASP A 189 4.86 -24.68 -10.74
N ILE A 190 4.80 -25.29 -9.56
CA ILE A 190 5.30 -26.64 -9.32
C ILE A 190 4.10 -27.56 -9.18
N TYR A 191 3.76 -28.24 -10.27
CA TYR A 191 2.68 -29.22 -10.30
C TYR A 191 3.18 -30.54 -9.75
N VAL A 192 2.70 -30.90 -8.57
CA VAL A 192 2.92 -32.21 -7.96
C VAL A 192 1.96 -33.25 -8.55
N LYS A 193 2.43 -34.49 -8.70
CA LYS A 193 1.65 -35.62 -9.20
C LYS A 193 1.21 -36.50 -8.03
N PRO A 194 -0.07 -36.49 -7.62
CA PRO A 194 -0.52 -37.19 -6.41
C PRO A 194 -0.22 -38.69 -6.43
N ASN A 195 -0.44 -39.36 -7.56
CA ASN A 195 -0.24 -40.81 -7.69
C ASN A 195 1.22 -41.23 -7.49
N GLU A 196 2.18 -40.44 -8.01
CA GLU A 196 3.62 -40.73 -7.85
C GLU A 196 4.07 -40.46 -6.41
N MET A 197 3.52 -39.42 -5.78
CA MET A 197 3.80 -39.11 -4.37
C MET A 197 3.31 -40.20 -3.43
N GLU A 198 2.11 -40.74 -3.67
CA GLU A 198 1.55 -41.84 -2.88
C GLU A 198 2.40 -43.11 -3.02
N ALA A 199 2.80 -43.46 -4.24
CA ALA A 199 3.66 -44.62 -4.50
C ALA A 199 5.05 -44.51 -3.82
N LEU A 200 5.56 -43.28 -3.68
CA LEU A 200 6.83 -43.00 -3.00
C LEU A 200 6.68 -42.75 -1.49
N GLY A 201 5.44 -42.71 -0.96
CA GLY A 201 5.16 -42.38 0.44
C GLY A 201 5.55 -40.95 0.84
N ILE A 202 5.58 -40.02 -0.12
CA ILE A 202 6.04 -38.63 0.08
C ILE A 202 4.85 -37.71 0.29
N GLY A 203 4.86 -36.94 1.39
CA GLY A 203 3.85 -35.93 1.68
C GLY A 203 4.07 -34.60 0.95
N VAL A 204 3.00 -33.83 0.70
CA VAL A 204 3.09 -32.47 0.10
C VAL A 204 3.90 -31.53 0.99
N ASP A 205 3.80 -31.69 2.30
CA ASP A 205 4.57 -30.96 3.28
C ASP A 205 6.08 -31.22 3.16
N GLN A 206 6.50 -32.44 2.80
CA GLN A 206 7.90 -32.77 2.53
C GLN A 206 8.41 -32.06 1.28
N VAL A 207 7.62 -32.04 0.19
CA VAL A 207 7.94 -31.31 -1.04
C VAL A 207 8.13 -29.82 -0.74
N ILE A 208 7.19 -29.21 -0.01
CA ILE A 208 7.26 -27.79 0.37
C ILE A 208 8.51 -27.51 1.22
N ARG A 209 8.84 -28.38 2.18
CA ARG A 209 10.04 -28.24 3.00
C ARG A 209 11.32 -28.33 2.18
N ALA A 210 11.42 -29.31 1.28
CA ALA A 210 12.59 -29.51 0.42
C ALA A 210 12.83 -28.30 -0.49
N ILE A 211 11.78 -27.77 -1.12
CA ILE A 211 11.88 -26.56 -1.95
C ILE A 211 12.34 -25.36 -1.12
N LYS A 212 11.78 -25.19 0.08
CA LYS A 212 12.16 -24.09 0.97
C LYS A 212 13.59 -24.21 1.48
N SER A 213 14.11 -25.41 1.73
CA SER A 213 15.47 -25.59 2.26
C SER A 213 16.55 -25.46 1.19
N GLU A 214 16.30 -26.00 -0.01
CA GLU A 214 17.29 -25.98 -1.10
C GLU A 214 17.40 -24.60 -1.76
N ASN A 215 16.30 -23.84 -1.86
CA ASN A 215 16.32 -22.52 -2.50
C ASN A 215 16.72 -21.38 -1.54
N GLN A 216 17.77 -21.58 -0.75
CA GLN A 216 18.30 -20.57 0.18
C GLN A 216 19.77 -20.24 -0.10
N GLU A 217 20.12 -18.97 0.07
CA GLU A 217 21.52 -18.53 0.09
C GLU A 217 21.95 -18.43 1.56
N LEU A 218 22.87 -19.30 1.96
CA LEU A 218 23.42 -19.32 3.32
C LEU A 218 24.78 -18.63 3.34
N PRO A 219 24.95 -17.51 4.08
CA PRO A 219 26.26 -16.92 4.29
C PRO A 219 27.09 -17.86 5.18
N THR A 220 28.26 -18.27 4.70
CA THR A 220 29.13 -19.24 5.39
C THR A 220 30.19 -18.54 6.26
N GLY A 221 30.16 -17.21 6.32
CA GLY A 221 31.12 -16.39 7.05
C GLY A 221 32.30 -15.95 6.17
N ALA A 222 33.42 -15.64 6.80
CA ALA A 222 34.63 -15.22 6.11
C ALA A 222 35.82 -16.08 6.52
N ILE A 223 36.64 -16.46 5.54
CA ILE A 223 37.94 -17.10 5.76
C ILE A 223 38.96 -15.98 5.92
N ARG A 224 39.54 -15.88 7.12
CA ARG A 224 40.59 -14.91 7.44
C ARG A 224 41.96 -15.57 7.31
N SER A 225 42.85 -14.92 6.57
CA SER A 225 44.29 -15.18 6.56
C SER A 225 45.05 -13.90 6.95
N GLN A 226 46.33 -14.00 7.30
CA GLN A 226 47.14 -12.84 7.75
C GLN A 226 47.19 -11.68 6.73
N ALA A 227 47.01 -11.97 5.44
CA ALA A 227 47.06 -10.99 4.37
C ALA A 227 45.70 -10.63 3.74
N SER A 228 44.63 -11.39 4.00
CA SER A 228 43.32 -11.13 3.39
C SER A 228 42.16 -11.83 4.11
N GLU A 229 41.01 -11.18 4.12
CA GLU A 229 39.72 -11.76 4.51
C GLU A 229 38.88 -12.01 3.25
N LYS A 230 38.41 -13.24 3.05
CA LYS A 230 37.53 -13.62 1.94
C LYS A 230 36.19 -14.08 2.47
N VAL A 231 35.13 -13.38 2.08
CA VAL A 231 33.76 -13.79 2.40
C VAL A 231 33.41 -15.00 1.52
N VAL A 232 32.90 -16.06 2.15
CA VAL A 232 32.43 -17.28 1.47
C VAL A 232 30.92 -17.33 1.59
N GLN A 233 30.25 -17.48 0.44
CA GLN A 233 28.80 -17.59 0.36
C GLN A 233 28.44 -18.77 -0.53
N ILE A 234 27.54 -19.63 -0.05
CA ILE A 234 27.00 -20.73 -0.84
C ILE A 234 25.86 -20.18 -1.70
N GLN A 235 25.97 -20.36 -3.02
CA GLN A 235 24.93 -20.00 -3.98
C GLN A 235 23.93 -21.16 -4.12
N GLY A 236 22.96 -21.23 -3.20
CA GLY A 236 21.89 -22.24 -3.26
C GLY A 236 20.65 -21.82 -4.05
N ARG A 237 20.52 -20.54 -4.44
CA ARG A 237 19.34 -20.05 -5.14
C ARG A 237 19.24 -20.63 -6.55
N ILE A 238 18.10 -21.25 -6.83
CA ILE A 238 17.80 -21.85 -8.13
C ILE A 238 17.47 -20.75 -9.15
N LYS A 239 18.16 -20.77 -10.30
CA LYS A 239 18.00 -19.74 -11.35
C LYS A 239 17.05 -20.17 -12.46
N ASN A 240 17.12 -21.44 -12.87
CA ASN A 240 16.31 -21.97 -13.95
C ASN A 240 15.14 -22.81 -13.41
N PRO A 241 13.96 -22.76 -14.04
CA PRO A 241 12.82 -23.58 -13.64
C PRO A 241 13.13 -25.09 -13.64
N GLU A 242 13.92 -25.56 -14.61
CA GLU A 242 14.28 -26.97 -14.77
C GLU A 242 15.06 -27.54 -13.57
N ASP A 243 15.83 -26.68 -12.91
CA ASP A 243 16.65 -27.06 -11.76
C ASP A 243 15.79 -27.42 -10.53
N PHE A 244 14.54 -26.94 -10.46
CA PHE A 244 13.59 -27.35 -9.39
C PHE A 244 13.25 -28.84 -9.46
N ALA A 245 13.29 -29.46 -10.64
CA ALA A 245 13.04 -30.89 -10.80
C ALA A 245 14.16 -31.77 -10.22
N ARG A 246 15.34 -31.18 -9.93
CA ARG A 246 16.49 -31.89 -9.34
C ARG A 246 16.55 -31.78 -7.82
N ILE A 247 15.58 -31.13 -7.20
CA ILE A 247 15.48 -31.03 -5.74
C ILE A 247 15.19 -32.42 -5.17
N ILE A 248 16.03 -32.84 -4.22
CA ILE A 248 15.87 -34.11 -3.53
C ILE A 248 14.82 -33.92 -2.42
N VAL A 249 13.70 -34.62 -2.52
CA VAL A 249 12.58 -34.50 -1.57
C VAL A 249 12.64 -35.53 -0.45
N ALA A 250 13.01 -36.77 -0.77
CA ALA A 250 13.17 -37.87 0.17
C ALA A 250 14.39 -38.72 -0.22
N ARG A 251 15.04 -39.33 0.77
CA ARG A 251 16.12 -40.30 0.59
C ARG A 251 15.63 -41.69 0.92
#